data_AF-A0A2N4Y9E5-F1
#
_entry.id   AF-A0A2N4Y9E5-F1
#
_cell.length_a   1.000
_cell.length_b   1.000
_cell.length_c   1.000
_cell.angle_alpha   90.00
_cell.angle_beta   90.00
_cell.angle_gamma   90.00
#
_symmetry.space_group_name_H-M   'P 1'
#
loop_
_entity.id
_entity.type
_entity.pdbx_description
1 polymer ?
#
loop_
_entity_poly.entity_id
_entity_poly.type
_entity_poly.pdbx_seq_one_letter_code
_entity_poly.pdbx_strand_id
1 'polypeptide(L)'
;MSEEIDISVWDALSDTEQEAANLKARSALLFEIRNAVFGWGLSQDEAARRLGLTRPRTNDLLRGKLSKFSLDALFNIASAARDRDPCEGRSLARSSRLAEFLTASGRN
;
A
#
# COMPACT_ATOMS: atom_id res chain seq x y z
N MET A 1 23.66 -10.59 25.77
CA MET A 1 22.57 -9.61 25.92
C MET A 1 22.80 -8.57 24.84
N SER A 2 22.23 -8.85 23.66
CA SER A 2 22.20 -7.91 22.55
C SER A 2 20.73 -7.62 22.37
N GLU A 3 20.20 -6.64 23.10
CA GLU A 3 18.95 -6.03 22.69
C GLU A 3 19.24 -5.29 21.38
N GLU A 4 19.07 -6.03 20.27
CA GLU A 4 18.85 -5.44 18.96
C GLU A 4 17.70 -4.45 19.13
N ILE A 5 18.03 -3.15 19.10
CA ILE A 5 17.03 -2.12 19.00
C ILE A 5 16.46 -2.26 17.60
N ASP A 6 15.36 -2.99 17.48
CA ASP A 6 14.48 -2.96 16.32
C ASP A 6 13.78 -1.61 16.34
N ILE A 7 14.56 -0.54 16.09
CA ILE A 7 14.02 0.78 15.81
C ILE A 7 13.12 0.58 14.60
N SER A 8 11.82 0.52 14.85
CA SER A 8 10.82 0.46 13.78
C SER A 8 11.21 1.54 12.77
N VAL A 9 11.29 1.18 11.48
CA VAL A 9 11.70 2.11 10.40
C VAL A 9 10.95 3.45 10.47
N TRP A 10 9.74 3.44 11.04
CA TRP A 10 8.91 4.62 11.27
C TRP A 10 9.32 5.48 12.46
N ASP A 11 9.89 4.89 13.51
CA ASP A 11 10.46 5.59 14.68
C ASP A 11 11.74 6.35 14.30
N ALA A 12 12.56 5.74 13.43
CA ALA A 12 13.75 6.40 12.87
C ALA A 12 13.44 7.54 11.89
N LEU A 13 12.20 7.63 11.38
CA LEU A 13 11.75 8.64 10.41
C LEU A 13 10.86 9.72 11.04
N SER A 14 10.56 9.64 12.34
CA SER A 14 9.61 10.53 13.01
C SER A 14 10.22 11.18 14.24
N ASP A 15 9.90 12.44 14.47
CA ASP A 15 10.38 13.16 15.67
C ASP A 15 9.55 12.82 16.92
N THR A 16 8.39 12.16 16.75
CA THR A 16 7.47 11.78 17.83
C THR A 16 6.85 10.39 17.62
N GLU A 17 6.54 9.69 18.71
CA GLU A 17 5.84 8.39 18.68
C GLU A 17 4.47 8.47 17.98
N GLN A 18 3.75 9.60 18.15
CA GLN A 18 2.46 9.85 17.53
C GLN A 18 2.58 9.96 16.01
N GLU A 19 3.65 10.60 15.51
CA GLU A 19 3.92 10.70 14.08
C GLU A 19 4.34 9.35 13.50
N ALA A 20 5.17 8.59 14.21
CA ALA A 20 5.54 7.23 13.82
C ALA A 20 4.31 6.32 13.72
N ALA A 21 3.40 6.38 14.70
CA ALA A 21 2.14 5.65 14.67
C ALA A 21 1.24 6.06 13.50
N ASN A 22 1.20 7.36 13.17
CA ASN A 22 0.43 7.88 12.04
C ASN A 22 1.01 7.40 10.71
N LEU A 23 2.33 7.45 10.53
CA LEU A 23 3.01 6.94 9.34
C LEU A 23 2.80 5.43 9.18
N LYS A 24 2.87 4.68 10.28
CA LYS A 24 2.59 3.23 10.30
C LYS A 24 1.14 2.93 9.90
N ALA A 25 0.17 3.67 10.42
CA ALA A 25 -1.24 3.49 10.06
C ALA A 25 -1.49 3.84 8.58
N ARG A 26 -0.93 4.96 8.11
CA ARG A 26 -1.05 5.38 6.70
C ARG A 26 -0.38 4.39 5.75
N SER A 27 0.78 3.86 6.10
CA SER A 27 1.50 2.88 5.27
C SER A 27 0.76 1.55 5.19
N ALA A 28 0.17 1.08 6.30
CA ALA A 28 -0.68 -0.10 6.31
C ALA A 28 -1.91 0.07 5.40
N LEU A 29 -2.63 1.20 5.52
CA LEU A 29 -3.78 1.48 4.64
C LEU A 29 -3.38 1.56 3.17
N LEU A 30 -2.23 2.18 2.87
CA LEU A 30 -1.73 2.26 1.50
C LEU A 30 -1.41 0.87 0.94
N PHE A 31 -0.83 -0.01 1.76
CA PHE A 31 -0.53 -1.38 1.38
C PHE A 31 -1.79 -2.16 1.00
N GLU A 32 -2.83 -2.08 1.83
CA GLU A 32 -4.14 -2.69 1.55
C GLU A 32 -4.74 -2.18 0.23
N ILE A 33 -4.75 -0.87 0.02
CA ILE A 33 -5.28 -0.28 -1.22
C ILE A 33 -4.50 -0.77 -2.43
N ARG A 34 -3.16 -0.77 -2.36
CA ARG A 34 -2.32 -1.25 -3.46
C ARG A 34 -2.59 -2.72 -3.76
N ASN A 35 -2.70 -3.55 -2.72
CA ASN A 35 -3.00 -4.98 -2.90
C ASN A 35 -4.34 -5.19 -3.58
N ALA A 36 -5.39 -4.46 -3.18
CA ALA A 36 -6.68 -4.52 -3.85
C ALA A 36 -6.57 -4.10 -5.34
N VAL A 37 -5.91 -2.97 -5.61
CA VAL A 37 -5.75 -2.45 -6.98
C VAL A 37 -4.94 -3.39 -7.87
N PHE A 38 -3.81 -3.92 -7.38
CA PHE A 38 -3.04 -4.94 -8.10
C PHE A 38 -3.82 -6.26 -8.22
N GLY A 39 -4.66 -6.56 -7.23
CA GLY A 39 -5.63 -7.64 -7.22
C GLY A 39 -6.54 -7.65 -8.45
N TRP A 40 -7.01 -6.48 -8.85
CA TRP A 40 -7.95 -6.30 -9.96
C TRP A 40 -7.33 -6.51 -11.35
N GLY A 41 -6.01 -6.37 -11.50
CA GLY A 41 -5.34 -6.48 -12.80
C GLY A 41 -5.77 -5.40 -13.80
N LEU A 42 -6.23 -4.26 -13.30
CA LEU A 42 -6.75 -3.16 -14.11
C LEU A 42 -5.64 -2.13 -14.44
N SER A 43 -5.83 -1.38 -15.52
CA SER A 43 -5.00 -0.21 -15.81
C SER A 43 -5.25 0.88 -14.76
N GLN A 44 -4.26 1.77 -14.58
CA GLN A 44 -4.36 2.84 -13.60
C GLN A 44 -5.60 3.74 -13.81
N ASP A 45 -5.99 3.97 -15.06
CA ASP A 45 -7.16 4.77 -15.40
C ASP A 45 -8.46 4.09 -14.99
N GLU A 46 -8.54 2.78 -15.17
CA GLU A 46 -9.70 2.00 -14.77
C GLU A 46 -9.78 1.83 -13.26
N ALA A 47 -8.63 1.65 -12.59
CA ALA A 47 -8.55 1.71 -11.13
C ALA A 47 -8.97 3.09 -10.59
N ALA A 48 -8.59 4.18 -11.24
CA ALA A 48 -9.00 5.54 -10.87
C ALA A 48 -10.52 5.71 -10.97
N ARG A 49 -11.12 5.28 -12.09
CA ARG A 49 -12.58 5.28 -12.27
C ARG A 49 -13.28 4.42 -11.22
N ARG A 50 -12.75 3.21 -10.98
CA ARG A 50 -13.30 2.27 -10.01
C ARG A 50 -13.15 2.74 -8.57
N LEU A 51 -12.16 3.55 -8.23
CA LEU A 51 -12.01 4.17 -6.91
C LEU A 51 -12.74 5.53 -6.81
N GLY A 52 -13.28 6.06 -7.92
CA GLY A 52 -13.85 7.41 -7.96
C GLY A 52 -12.80 8.51 -7.79
N LEU A 53 -11.54 8.23 -8.11
CA LEU A 53 -10.41 9.15 -8.01
C LEU A 53 -9.99 9.65 -9.38
N THR A 54 -9.31 10.80 -9.42
CA THR A 54 -8.68 11.29 -10.65
C THR A 54 -7.40 10.51 -10.95
N ARG A 55 -7.01 10.45 -12.24
CA ARG A 55 -5.78 9.77 -12.69
C ARG A 55 -4.51 10.27 -11.96
N PRO A 56 -4.29 11.58 -11.76
CA PRO A 56 -3.10 12.08 -11.05
C PRO A 56 -3.11 11.69 -9.57
N ARG A 57 -4.28 11.72 -8.92
CA ARG A 57 -4.43 11.34 -7.52
C ARG A 57 -4.19 9.85 -7.33
N THR A 58 -4.68 9.01 -8.24
CA THR A 58 -4.39 7.57 -8.26
C THR A 58 -2.90 7.31 -8.50
N ASN A 59 -2.23 8.10 -9.35
CA ASN A 59 -0.79 7.99 -9.56
C ASN A 59 0.00 8.31 -8.29
N ASP A 60 -0.35 9.41 -7.61
CA ASP A 60 0.29 9.82 -6.37
C ASP A 60 0.08 8.78 -5.25
N LEU A 61 -1.09 8.15 -5.20
CA LEU A 61 -1.39 7.04 -4.30
C LEU A 61 -0.54 5.80 -4.62
N LEU A 62 -0.51 5.36 -5.88
CA LEU A 62 0.30 4.21 -6.29
C LEU A 62 1.81 4.45 -6.14
N ARG A 63 2.27 5.70 -6.26
CA ARG A 63 3.67 6.09 -5.97
C ARG A 63 3.97 6.20 -4.48
N GLY A 64 2.95 6.16 -3.63
CA GLY A 64 3.12 6.14 -2.17
C GLY A 64 3.44 7.49 -1.56
N LYS A 65 2.92 8.57 -2.16
CA LYS A 65 3.06 9.92 -1.61
C LYS A 65 2.13 10.12 -0.42
N LEU A 66 2.44 9.46 0.70
CA LEU A 66 1.65 9.50 1.94
C LEU A 66 1.40 10.94 2.44
N SER A 67 2.36 11.86 2.23
CA SER A 67 2.23 13.27 2.62
C SER A 67 1.08 14.01 1.92
N LYS A 68 0.59 13.51 0.79
CA LYS A 68 -0.54 14.11 0.04
C LYS A 68 -1.90 13.60 0.49
N PHE A 69 -1.94 12.60 1.37
CA PHE A 69 -3.18 11.97 1.80
C PHE A 69 -3.27 11.99 3.33
N SER A 70 -4.34 12.60 3.83
CA SER A 70 -4.72 12.46 5.23
C SER A 70 -5.06 11.00 5.54
N LEU A 71 -4.90 10.60 6.80
CA LEU A 71 -5.27 9.25 7.26
C LEU A 71 -6.73 8.91 6.92
N ASP A 72 -7.64 9.86 7.15
CA ASP A 72 -9.07 9.72 6.81
C ASP A 72 -9.30 9.49 5.31
N ALA A 73 -8.58 10.21 4.45
CA ALA A 73 -8.69 10.03 3.00
C ALA A 73 -8.21 8.63 2.59
N LEU A 74 -7.13 8.11 3.18
CA LEU A 74 -6.67 6.75 2.94
C LEU A 74 -7.67 5.73 3.45
N PHE A 75 -8.27 5.94 4.62
CA PHE A 75 -9.29 5.07 5.16
C PHE A 75 -10.52 5.00 4.25
N ASN A 76 -11.01 6.14 3.78
CA ASN A 76 -12.14 6.20 2.84
C ASN A 76 -11.84 5.48 1.52
N ILE A 77 -10.62 5.64 0.99
CA ILE A 77 -10.20 4.94 -0.24
C ILE A 77 -10.04 3.44 0.00
N ALA A 78 -9.49 3.03 1.14
CA ALA A 78 -9.36 1.62 1.52
C ALA A 78 -10.73 0.95 1.67
N SER A 79 -11.67 1.63 2.31
CA SER A 79 -13.06 1.17 2.45
C SER A 79 -13.72 1.01 1.07
N ALA A 80 -13.59 2.01 0.19
CA ALA A 80 -14.11 1.95 -1.18
C ALA A 80 -13.42 0.86 -2.03
N ALA A 81 -12.12 0.64 -1.83
CA ALA A 81 -11.39 -0.43 -2.49
C ALA A 81 -11.91 -1.81 -2.03
N ARG A 82 -12.12 -1.99 -0.73
CA ARG A 82 -12.62 -3.24 -0.16
C ARG A 82 -14.03 -3.58 -0.65
N ASP A 83 -14.95 -2.63 -0.60
CA ASP A 83 -16.33 -2.80 -1.07
C ASP A 83 -16.38 -3.17 -2.57
N ARG A 84 -15.45 -2.63 -3.35
CA ARG A 84 -15.38 -2.83 -4.81
C ARG A 84 -14.44 -3.96 -5.20
N ASP A 85 -13.88 -4.72 -4.25
CA ASP A 85 -12.94 -5.80 -4.53
C ASP A 85 -13.68 -7.12 -4.82
N PRO A 86 -13.66 -7.62 -6.07
CA PRO A 86 -14.26 -8.91 -6.40
C PRO A 86 -13.36 -10.10 -5.98
N CYS A 87 -12.23 -9.84 -5.31
CA CYS A 87 -11.19 -10.83 -5.01
C CYS A 87 -11.04 -11.21 -3.52
N GLU A 88 -11.95 -10.82 -2.62
CA GLU A 88 -11.85 -11.13 -1.17
C GLU A 88 -11.69 -12.64 -0.88
N GLY A 89 -11.97 -13.54 -1.85
CA GLY A 89 -11.74 -15.00 -1.76
C GLY A 89 -10.49 -15.59 -2.46
N ARG A 90 -9.57 -14.79 -3.05
CA ARG A 90 -8.44 -15.34 -3.87
C ARG A 90 -7.03 -14.89 -3.44
N SER A 91 -6.88 -14.19 -2.31
CA SER A 91 -5.62 -13.51 -1.93
C SER A 91 -4.44 -14.43 -1.58
N LEU A 92 -4.67 -15.69 -1.15
CA LEU A 92 -3.56 -16.59 -0.77
C LEU A 92 -2.74 -17.13 -1.95
N ALA A 93 -3.14 -16.94 -3.21
CA ALA A 93 -2.46 -17.54 -4.36
C ALA A 93 -1.35 -16.66 -5.00
N ARG A 94 -1.18 -15.40 -4.58
CA ARG A 94 -0.29 -14.43 -5.27
C ARG A 94 1.03 -14.12 -4.57
N SER A 95 1.32 -14.76 -3.44
CA SER A 95 2.66 -14.71 -2.81
C SER A 95 3.73 -15.43 -3.63
N SER A 96 3.34 -16.30 -4.58
CA SER A 96 4.31 -17.10 -5.36
C SER A 96 4.99 -16.35 -6.50
N ARG A 97 4.41 -15.24 -7.01
CA ARG A 97 4.91 -14.59 -8.24
C ARG A 97 5.87 -13.42 -7.99
N LEU A 98 5.89 -12.86 -6.78
CA LEU A 98 6.88 -11.85 -6.39
C LEU A 98 8.25 -12.46 -6.03
N ALA A 99 8.29 -13.72 -5.57
CA ALA A 99 9.54 -14.45 -5.31
C ALA A 99 10.29 -14.84 -6.60
N GLU A 100 9.56 -15.20 -7.66
CA GLU A 100 10.17 -15.51 -8.98
C GLU A 100 10.80 -14.28 -9.63
N PHE A 101 10.17 -13.10 -9.50
CA PHE A 101 10.67 -11.88 -10.13
C PHE A 101 11.99 -11.39 -9.49
N LEU A 102 12.19 -11.63 -8.18
CA LEU A 102 13.42 -11.24 -7.48
C LEU A 102 14.56 -12.24 -7.67
N THR A 103 14.29 -13.50 -8.02
CA THR A 103 15.33 -14.51 -8.29
C THR A 103 15.82 -14.48 -9.75
N ALA A 104 15.04 -13.90 -10.66
CA ALA A 104 15.42 -13.76 -12.07
C ALA A 104 16.38 -12.59 -12.36
N SER A 105 16.54 -11.64 -11.43
CA SER A 105 17.41 -10.46 -11.58
C SER A 105 18.69 -10.55 -10.73
N GLY A 106 19.34 -11.71 -10.71
CA GLY A 106 20.53 -11.98 -9.89
C GLY A 106 21.55 -12.91 -10.56
N ARG A 107 21.65 -12.90 -11.88
CA ARG A 107 22.76 -13.51 -12.62
C ARG A 107 23.07 -12.70 -13.89
N ASN A 108 23.94 -11.71 -13.74
CA ASN A 108 25.00 -11.41 -14.71
C ASN A 108 26.12 -10.65 -14.00
#